data_AF-A0A9E3BQG6-F1
#
_entry.id   AF-A0A9E3BQG6-F1
#
_cell.length_a   1.000
_cell.length_b   1.000
_cell.length_c   1.000
_cell.angle_alpha   90.00
_cell.angle_beta   90.00
_cell.angle_gamma   90.00
#
_symmetry.space_group_name_H-M   'P 1'
#
loop_
_entity.id
_entity.type
_entity.pdbx_description
1 polymer ?
#
loop_
_entity_poly.entity_id
_entity_poly.type
_entity_poly.pdbx_seq_one_letter_code
_entity_poly.pdbx_strand_id
1 'polypeptide(L)'
;AADFRKFPGWKENTASLRKDRQEVNGREVEVERHELKDDDILYLQENFVVTDGIFKDENVVFDQVSPEWEAFCRNDLQFQIPDYATADAAPAAPQS
;
A
#
# COMPACT_ATOMS: atom_id res chain seq x y z
N ALA A 1 12.84 -6.45 -8.19
CA ALA A 1 11.82 -5.54 -7.63
C ALA A 1 10.60 -6.37 -7.25
N ALA A 2 9.96 -6.01 -6.13
CA ALA A 2 8.63 -6.51 -5.78
C ALA A 2 7.63 -6.02 -6.84
N ASP A 3 6.72 -6.89 -7.29
CA ASP A 3 5.81 -6.61 -8.39
C ASP A 3 4.48 -7.31 -8.16
N PHE A 4 3.43 -6.52 -7.90
CA PHE A 4 2.08 -7.01 -7.62
C PHE A 4 1.43 -7.72 -8.82
N ARG A 5 1.79 -7.34 -10.05
CA ARG A 5 1.22 -7.92 -11.28
C ARG A 5 1.65 -9.36 -11.52
N LYS A 6 2.63 -9.87 -10.77
CA LYS A 6 3.01 -11.29 -10.78
C LYS A 6 2.00 -12.20 -10.08
N PHE A 7 1.12 -11.65 -9.24
CA PHE A 7 0.03 -12.43 -8.67
C PHE A 7 -1.05 -12.68 -9.73
N PRO A 8 -1.39 -13.93 -10.06
CA PRO A 8 -2.37 -14.23 -11.11
C PRO A 8 -3.77 -13.64 -10.86
N GLY A 9 -4.13 -13.42 -9.60
CA GLY A 9 -5.40 -12.81 -9.21
C GLY A 9 -5.39 -11.28 -9.19
N TRP A 10 -4.28 -10.62 -9.55
CA TRP A 10 -4.14 -9.17 -9.50
C TRP A 10 -5.12 -8.48 -10.44
N LYS A 11 -5.93 -7.56 -9.89
CA LYS A 11 -6.88 -6.72 -10.63
C LYS A 11 -6.89 -5.33 -9.99
N GLU A 12 -6.07 -4.45 -10.53
CA GLU A 12 -5.98 -3.07 -10.07
C GLU A 12 -7.26 -2.28 -10.34
N ASN A 13 -7.76 -1.60 -9.32
CA ASN A 13 -8.89 -0.67 -9.41
C ASN A 13 -8.40 0.72 -9.83
N THR A 14 -8.33 0.96 -11.14
CA THR A 14 -7.85 2.24 -11.67
C THR A 14 -8.78 3.43 -11.39
N ALA A 15 -10.05 3.18 -11.06
CA ALA A 15 -11.01 4.23 -10.72
C ALA A 15 -10.75 4.88 -9.35
N SER A 16 -9.94 4.24 -8.50
CA SER A 16 -9.57 4.73 -7.17
C SER A 16 -8.12 5.19 -7.09
N LEU A 17 -7.44 5.42 -8.22
CA LEU A 17 -6.07 5.93 -8.20
C LEU A 17 -6.01 7.35 -7.64
N ARG A 18 -4.88 7.64 -7.00
CA ARG A 18 -4.61 9.00 -6.54
C ARG A 18 -4.45 9.91 -7.75
N LYS A 19 -5.05 11.09 -7.68
CA LYS A 19 -4.90 12.12 -8.72
C LYS A 19 -3.47 12.63 -8.79
N ASP A 20 -3.04 12.96 -9.99
CA ASP A 20 -1.75 13.60 -10.22
C ASP A 20 -1.87 15.10 -10.00
N ARG A 21 -0.81 15.70 -9.48
CA ARG A 21 -0.68 17.15 -9.38
C ARG A 21 0.12 17.64 -10.59
N GLN A 22 -0.51 18.46 -11.42
CA GLN A 22 0.14 19.05 -12.59
C GLN A 22 0.11 20.57 -12.49
N GLU A 23 1.15 21.23 -12.99
CA GLU A 23 1.15 22.69 -13.14
C GLU A 23 0.65 23.05 -14.54
N VAL A 24 -0.48 23.76 -14.61
CA VAL A 24 -1.06 24.26 -15.86
C VAL A 24 -1.18 25.78 -15.75
N ASN A 25 -0.43 26.51 -16.59
CA ASN A 25 -0.39 27.98 -16.59
C ASN A 25 -0.04 28.59 -15.21
N GLY A 26 0.94 28.01 -14.50
CA GLY A 26 1.37 28.49 -13.18
C GLY A 26 0.39 28.22 -12.04
N ARG A 27 -0.60 27.34 -12.27
CA ARG A 27 -1.54 26.87 -11.23
C ARG A 27 -1.42 25.36 -11.09
N GLU A 28 -1.36 24.90 -9.85
CA GLU A 28 -1.41 23.47 -9.56
C GLU A 28 -2.87 22.99 -9.65
N VAL A 29 -3.09 21.99 -10.50
CA VAL A 29 -4.38 21.35 -10.72
C VAL A 29 -4.26 19.85 -10.46
N GLU A 30 -5.29 19.26 -9.88
CA GLU A 30 -5.41 17.81 -9.76
C GLU A 30 -6.01 17.25 -11.05
N VAL A 31 -5.35 16.24 -11.62
CA VAL A 31 -5.78 15.58 -12.86
C VAL A 31 -6.09 14.12 -12.54
N GLU A 32 -7.19 13.62 -13.10
CA GLU A 32 -7.53 12.20 -12.97
C GLU A 32 -6.46 11.35 -13.66
N ARG A 33 -6.12 10.25 -12.99
CA ARG A 33 -5.19 9.25 -13.47
C ARG A 33 -5.97 7.98 -13.77
N HIS A 34 -5.77 7.43 -14.96
CA HIS A 34 -6.57 6.31 -15.47
C HIS A 34 -5.80 5.00 -15.59
N GLU A 35 -4.49 5.02 -15.35
CA GLU A 35 -3.62 3.85 -15.46
C GLU A 35 -2.46 3.90 -14.45
N LEU A 36 -1.98 2.69 -14.10
CA LEU A 36 -0.73 2.47 -13.37
C LEU A 36 0.40 2.18 -14.37
N LYS A 37 1.46 2.99 -14.31
CA LYS A 37 2.73 2.80 -15.02
C LYS A 37 3.65 1.91 -14.19
N ASP A 38 4.66 1.36 -14.84
CA ASP A 38 5.58 0.41 -14.21
C ASP A 38 6.50 1.05 -13.15
N ASP A 39 6.66 2.37 -13.17
CA ASP A 39 7.45 3.14 -12.21
C ASP A 39 6.63 3.67 -11.03
N ASP A 40 5.32 3.42 -11.00
CA ASP A 40 4.46 3.84 -9.92
C ASP A 40 4.65 2.99 -8.66
N ILE A 41 4.66 3.65 -7.51
CA ILE A 41 4.87 3.02 -6.20
C ILE A 41 3.53 2.85 -5.49
N LEU A 42 3.16 1.60 -5.26
CA LEU A 42 2.01 1.23 -4.46
C LEU A 42 2.43 0.75 -3.06
N TYR A 43 1.49 0.80 -2.12
CA TYR A 43 1.72 0.46 -0.73
C TYR A 43 0.91 -0.78 -0.35
N LEU A 44 1.60 -1.83 0.10
CA LEU A 44 0.98 -2.98 0.75
C LEU A 44 0.80 -2.67 2.24
N GLN A 45 -0.46 -2.62 2.68
CA GLN A 45 -0.83 -2.32 4.05
C GLN A 45 -0.80 -3.58 4.93
N GLU A 46 -0.77 -3.40 6.24
CA GLU A 46 -0.72 -4.50 7.22
C GLU A 46 -1.95 -5.43 7.17
N ASN A 47 -3.07 -4.96 6.63
CA ASN A 47 -4.27 -5.77 6.37
C ASN A 47 -4.27 -6.42 4.96
N PHE A 48 -3.13 -6.43 4.27
CA PHE A 48 -2.94 -6.97 2.91
C PHE A 48 -3.71 -6.24 1.80
N VAL A 49 -4.27 -5.06 2.09
CA VAL A 49 -4.84 -4.17 1.07
C VAL A 49 -3.73 -3.39 0.38
N VAL A 50 -3.84 -3.16 -0.93
CA VAL A 50 -2.91 -2.31 -1.68
C VAL A 50 -3.55 -0.96 -1.98
N THR A 51 -2.83 0.12 -1.68
CA THR A 51 -3.27 1.50 -1.86
C THR A 51 -2.29 2.31 -2.71
N ASP A 52 -2.81 3.29 -3.45
CA ASP A 52 -2.04 4.33 -4.14
C ASP A 52 -1.81 5.52 -3.20
N GLY A 53 -1.03 5.26 -2.15
CA GLY A 53 -0.73 6.21 -1.09
C GLY A 53 -0.49 5.56 0.27
N ILE A 54 0.01 6.34 1.22
CA ILE A 54 0.38 5.87 2.57
C ILE A 54 -0.83 5.68 3.50
N PHE A 55 -1.96 6.32 3.20
CA PHE A 55 -3.13 6.29 4.07
C PHE A 55 -3.92 5.00 3.85
N LYS A 56 -4.26 4.33 4.96
CA LYS A 56 -5.16 3.18 4.95
C LYS A 56 -6.55 3.63 4.46
N ASP A 57 -7.23 2.75 3.74
CA ASP A 57 -8.59 2.94 3.22
C ASP A 57 -8.78 4.07 2.17
N GLU A 58 -7.70 4.77 1.79
CA GLU A 58 -7.69 5.74 0.70
C GLU A 58 -7.04 5.17 -0.56
N ASN A 59 -7.57 5.57 -1.72
CA ASN A 59 -7.05 5.21 -3.03
C ASN A 59 -6.77 3.70 -3.17
N VAL A 60 -7.76 2.88 -2.77
CA VAL A 60 -7.62 1.41 -2.71
C VAL A 60 -7.53 0.83 -4.12
N VAL A 61 -6.38 0.22 -4.42
CA VAL A 61 -6.07 -0.40 -5.71
C VAL A 61 -6.46 -1.87 -5.72
N PHE A 62 -6.33 -2.58 -4.59
CA PHE A 62 -6.66 -4.00 -4.49
C PHE A 62 -7.06 -4.38 -3.06
N ASP A 63 -8.24 -4.96 -2.89
CA ASP A 63 -8.83 -5.35 -1.59
C ASP A 63 -9.30 -6.82 -1.53
N GLN A 64 -9.04 -7.61 -2.57
CA GLN A 64 -9.39 -9.03 -2.61
C GLN A 64 -8.37 -9.86 -1.83
N VAL A 65 -8.41 -9.75 -0.50
CA VAL A 65 -7.52 -10.48 0.41
C VAL A 65 -7.94 -11.94 0.49
N SER A 66 -7.15 -12.82 -0.13
CA SER A 66 -7.32 -14.28 -0.09
C SER A 66 -6.09 -14.96 0.53
N PRO A 67 -6.19 -16.22 0.97
CA PRO A 67 -5.04 -16.98 1.46
C PRO A 67 -3.90 -17.09 0.43
N GLU A 68 -4.22 -17.20 -0.86
CA GLU A 68 -3.23 -17.24 -1.95
C GLU A 68 -2.52 -15.89 -2.11
N TRP A 69 -3.26 -14.78 -1.95
CA TRP A 69 -2.69 -13.43 -1.97
C TRP A 69 -1.77 -13.19 -0.77
N GLU A 70 -2.18 -13.57 0.43
CA GLU A 70 -1.33 -13.47 1.62
C GLU A 70 -0.05 -14.31 1.47
N ALA A 71 -0.17 -15.52 0.93
CA ALA A 71 0.98 -16.37 0.64
C ALA A 71 1.93 -15.71 -0.37
N PHE A 72 1.40 -15.13 -1.46
CA PHE A 72 2.21 -14.37 -2.42
C PHE A 72 2.90 -13.16 -1.77
N CYS A 73 2.19 -12.39 -0.94
CA CYS A 73 2.77 -11.26 -0.22
C CYS A 73 3.94 -11.69 0.67
N ARG A 74 3.80 -12.79 1.41
CA ARG A 74 4.83 -13.26 2.35
C ARG A 74 5.99 -13.97 1.65
N ASN A 75 5.70 -14.76 0.61
CA ASN A 75 6.69 -15.63 -0.02
C ASN A 75 7.39 -14.99 -1.22
N ASP A 76 6.67 -14.22 -2.04
CA ASP A 76 7.22 -13.63 -3.26
C ASP A 76 7.64 -12.17 -3.04
N LEU A 77 6.82 -11.40 -2.32
CA LEU A 77 7.14 -10.00 -1.98
C LEU A 77 7.95 -9.86 -0.69
N GLN A 78 8.11 -10.95 0.07
CA GLN A 78 8.84 -10.97 1.34
C GLN A 78 8.27 -9.97 2.37
N PHE A 79 6.97 -9.69 2.31
CA PHE A 79 6.31 -8.77 3.24
C PHE A 79 6.18 -9.39 4.63
N GLN A 80 6.59 -8.64 5.64
CA GLN A 80 6.51 -9.01 7.05
C GLN A 80 5.90 -7.86 7.84
N ILE A 81 4.95 -8.18 8.71
CA ILE A 81 4.36 -7.22 9.64
C ILE A 81 5.24 -7.22 10.90
N PRO A 82 5.80 -6.08 11.30
CA PRO A 82 6.58 -5.99 12.53
C PRO A 82 5.72 -6.33 13.76
N ASP A 83 6.33 -6.98 14.75
CA ASP A 83 5.71 -7.16 16.06
C ASP A 83 5.93 -5.90 16.91
N TYR A 84 4.90 -5.07 17.03
CA TYR A 84 4.95 -3.83 17.80
C TYR A 84 4.76 -4.04 19.32
N ALA A 85 4.48 -5.27 19.79
CA ALA A 85 4.18 -5.54 21.20
C ALA A 85 5.37 -5.26 22.15
N THR A 86 6.58 -5.10 21.62
CA THR A 86 7.79 -4.81 22.41
C THR A 86 8.18 -3.33 22.43
N ALA A 87 7.52 -2.46 21.66
CA ALA A 87 7.86 -1.04 21.59
C ALA A 87 7.27 -0.19 22.73
N ASP A 88 6.15 -0.62 23.33
CA ASP A 88 5.45 0.10 24.41
C ASP A 88 5.87 -0.32 25.84
N ALA A 89 6.77 -1.29 25.97
CA ALA A 89 7.30 -1.69 27.27
C ALA A 89 8.39 -0.71 27.75
N ALA A 90 7.97 0.47 28.21
CA ALA A 90 8.83 1.31 29.03
C ALA A 90 9.33 0.51 30.26
N PRO A 91 10.61 0.64 30.68
CA PRO A 91 11.07 -0.04 31.88
C PRO A 91 10.31 0.54 33.08
N ALA A 92 9.54 -0.32 33.76
CA ALA A 92 8.92 0.03 35.03
C ALA A 92 10.03 0.46 36.01
N ALA A 93 10.06 1.76 36.34
CA ALA A 93 10.95 2.27 37.36
C ALA A 93 10.63 1.58 38.70
N PRO A 94 11.64 1.17 39.50
CA PRO A 94 11.39 0.61 40.81
C PRO A 94 10.69 1.65 41.68
N GLN A 95 9.52 1.28 42.21
CA GLN A 95 8.79 2.11 43.17
C GLN A 95 9.56 2.13 44.49
N SER A 96 9.86 3.35 44.98
CA SER A 96 10.47 3.62 46.31
C SER A 96 9.45 3.60 47.43
#